data_AF-A0A8C8Y7Z2-F1
#
_entry.id   AF-A0A8C8Y7Z2-F1
#
_cell.length_a   1.000
_cell.length_b   1.000
_cell.length_c   1.000
_cell.angle_alpha   90.00
_cell.angle_beta   90.00
_cell.angle_gamma   90.00
#
_symmetry.space_group_name_H-M   'P 1'
#
loop_
_entity.id
_entity.type
_entity.pdbx_description
1 polymer ?
#
loop_
_entity_poly.entity_id
_entity_poly.type
_entity_poly.pdbx_seq_one_letter_code
_entity_poly.pdbx_strand_id
1 'polypeptide(L)'
;MHFQSPPLLQMLRLTLPGPRAPRSNQTTQVDAARNVATIRVTPAQSNHSWAVLFDGQSGCVCYRPSEHRACFLRPMEPQDRETLELLVNSSQARGSHGPSQDTRYVQELLAVLGDREVDPAQVGESVRHLCTKTPIYWARRAEGPRRQRLVYLCIDICFPSNICVSVCFYYLPD
;
A
#
# COMPACT_ATOMS: atom_id res chain seq x y z
N MET A 1 25.96 -1.66 -29.57
CA MET A 1 25.43 -0.96 -28.39
C MET A 1 23.91 -1.13 -28.41
N HIS A 2 23.36 -2.11 -27.68
CA HIS A 2 21.91 -2.24 -27.54
C HIS A 2 21.44 -1.15 -26.57
N PHE A 3 20.65 -0.19 -27.07
CA PHE A 3 19.93 0.74 -26.21
C PHE A 3 18.81 -0.03 -25.51
N GLN A 4 18.98 -0.33 -24.23
CA GLN A 4 17.87 -0.73 -23.37
C GLN A 4 17.02 0.52 -23.11
N SER A 5 15.82 0.54 -23.69
CA SER A 5 14.79 1.53 -23.41
C SER A 5 14.47 1.50 -21.90
N PRO A 6 14.31 2.65 -21.21
CA PRO A 6 13.85 2.66 -19.82
C PRO A 6 12.45 2.02 -19.74
N PRO A 7 12.12 1.29 -18.65
CA PRO A 7 10.82 0.65 -18.50
C PRO A 7 9.72 1.72 -18.56
N LEU A 8 8.70 1.45 -19.37
CA LEU A 8 7.56 2.33 -19.57
C LEU A 8 6.70 2.26 -18.30
N LEU A 9 7.02 3.10 -17.31
CA LEU A 9 6.25 3.24 -16.08
C LEU A 9 4.89 3.85 -16.42
N GLN A 10 3.84 3.04 -16.38
CA GLN A 10 2.49 3.51 -16.64
C GLN A 10 1.90 4.04 -15.34
N MET A 11 1.81 5.36 -15.25
CA MET A 11 1.14 6.05 -14.14
C MET A 11 -0.37 6.06 -14.40
N LEU A 12 -1.12 5.24 -13.66
CA LEU A 12 -2.57 5.26 -13.70
C LEU A 12 -3.09 6.22 -12.60
N ARG A 13 -3.55 7.41 -13.02
CA ARG A 13 -4.13 8.38 -12.10
C ARG A 13 -5.61 8.07 -11.85
N LEU A 14 -5.88 7.27 -10.82
CA LEU A 14 -7.24 6.95 -10.37
C LEU A 14 -7.78 8.02 -9.41
N THR A 15 -8.72 8.85 -9.87
CA THR A 15 -9.40 9.81 -8.97
C THR A 15 -10.65 9.13 -8.41
N LEU A 16 -10.63 8.71 -7.14
CA LEU A 16 -11.70 7.89 -6.55
C LEU A 16 -12.58 8.70 -5.57
N PRO A 17 -13.88 8.91 -5.82
CA PRO A 17 -14.80 9.52 -4.84
C PRO A 17 -15.24 8.55 -3.73
N GLY A 18 -14.93 8.88 -2.46
CA GLY A 18 -15.48 8.20 -1.28
C GLY A 18 -16.62 9.00 -0.63
N PRO A 19 -17.68 8.38 -0.07
CA PRO A 19 -18.85 9.09 0.47
C PRO A 19 -18.64 9.72 1.87
N ARG A 20 -17.52 9.49 2.57
CA ARG A 20 -17.37 9.92 3.99
C ARG A 20 -16.02 10.51 4.39
N ALA A 21 -15.11 10.79 3.45
CA ALA A 21 -13.85 11.46 3.76
C ALA A 21 -13.67 12.68 2.83
N PRO A 22 -13.07 13.78 3.30
CA PRO A 22 -12.69 14.87 2.41
C PRO A 22 -11.80 14.29 1.29
N ARG A 23 -12.22 14.53 0.04
CA ARG A 23 -11.68 13.98 -1.22
C ARG A 23 -10.17 13.74 -1.19
N SER A 24 -9.73 12.53 -0.85
CA SER A 24 -8.31 12.18 -0.89
C SER A 24 -7.87 11.97 -2.34
N ASN A 25 -6.68 12.47 -2.69
CA ASN A 25 -6.10 12.24 -4.01
C ASN A 25 -5.29 10.95 -3.98
N GLN A 26 -5.79 9.93 -4.66
CA GLN A 26 -5.10 8.65 -4.81
C GLN A 26 -4.44 8.55 -6.18
N THR A 27 -3.25 7.99 -6.23
CA THR A 27 -2.54 7.69 -7.48
C THR A 27 -1.96 6.29 -7.41
N THR A 28 -2.06 5.54 -8.51
CA THR A 28 -1.50 4.19 -8.61
C THR A 28 -0.44 4.19 -9.69
N GLN A 29 0.80 3.91 -9.31
CA GLN A 29 1.90 3.71 -10.22
C GLN A 29 2.15 2.22 -10.37
N VAL A 30 2.16 1.72 -11.61
CA VAL A 30 2.37 0.31 -11.90
C VAL A 30 3.63 0.15 -12.76
N ASP A 31 4.51 -0.75 -12.31
CA ASP A 31 5.62 -1.27 -13.09
C ASP A 31 5.32 -2.74 -13.40
N ALA A 32 4.67 -2.98 -14.52
CA ALA A 32 4.25 -4.32 -14.94
C ALA A 32 5.46 -5.24 -15.21
N ALA A 33 6.57 -4.69 -15.71
CA ALA A 33 7.78 -5.45 -16.01
C ALA A 33 8.44 -5.98 -14.73
N ARG A 34 8.35 -5.21 -13.64
CA ARG A 34 8.85 -5.63 -12.32
C ARG A 34 7.80 -6.29 -11.45
N ASN A 35 6.54 -6.39 -11.90
CA ASN A 35 5.41 -6.86 -11.09
C ASN A 35 5.27 -6.07 -9.77
N VAL A 36 5.31 -4.74 -9.86
CA VAL A 36 5.26 -3.83 -8.71
C VAL A 36 4.12 -2.82 -8.90
N ALA A 37 3.36 -2.57 -7.84
CA ALA A 37 2.37 -1.50 -7.81
C ALA A 37 2.54 -0.64 -6.56
N THR A 38 2.52 0.69 -6.73
CA THR A 38 2.58 1.66 -5.62
C THR A 38 1.34 2.53 -5.64
N ILE A 39 0.56 2.49 -4.57
CA ILE A 39 -0.56 3.39 -4.34
C ILE A 39 -0.09 4.50 -3.41
N ARG A 40 -0.22 5.76 -3.82
CA ARG A 40 0.00 6.93 -2.97
C ARG A 40 -1.30 7.65 -2.74
N VAL A 41 -1.56 8.01 -1.49
CA VAL A 41 -2.76 8.77 -1.12
C VAL A 41 -2.35 10.01 -0.35
N THR A 42 -2.88 11.14 -0.82
CA THR A 42 -2.75 12.45 -0.20
C THR A 42 -4.12 12.84 0.38
N PRO A 43 -4.28 12.90 1.71
CA PRO A 43 -5.50 13.41 2.32
C PRO A 43 -5.76 14.87 1.92
N ALA A 44 -7.02 15.26 1.70
CA ALA A 44 -7.37 16.60 1.20
C ALA A 44 -6.87 17.78 2.06
N GLN A 45 -6.65 17.56 3.35
CA GLN A 45 -6.22 18.58 4.31
C GLN A 45 -4.75 18.42 4.73
N SER A 46 -3.98 17.57 4.04
CA SER A 46 -2.57 17.29 4.37
C SER A 46 -1.69 17.38 3.13
N ASN A 47 -0.48 17.92 3.31
CA ASN A 47 0.56 17.87 2.28
C ASN A 47 1.39 16.58 2.36
N HIS A 48 1.14 15.75 3.37
CA HIS A 48 1.87 14.51 3.60
C HIS A 48 1.08 13.34 3.01
N SER A 49 1.74 12.58 2.13
CA SER A 49 1.15 11.41 1.48
C SER A 49 1.71 10.14 2.10
N TRP A 50 0.86 9.14 2.30
CA TRP A 50 1.32 7.79 2.60
C TRP A 50 1.36 6.96 1.32
N ALA A 51 2.10 5.86 1.36
CA ALA A 51 2.25 4.96 0.24
C ALA A 51 2.12 3.50 0.66
N VAL A 52 1.55 2.68 -0.23
CA VAL A 52 1.48 1.23 -0.12
C VAL A 52 2.05 0.62 -1.37
N LEU A 53 3.04 -0.24 -1.20
CA LEU A 53 3.78 -0.87 -2.28
C LEU A 53 3.61 -2.38 -2.22
N PHE A 54 3.11 -2.94 -3.32
CA PHE A 54 3.04 -4.36 -3.58
C PHE A 54 4.27 -4.74 -4.40
N ASP A 55 5.19 -5.51 -3.82
CA ASP A 55 6.36 -6.06 -4.50
C ASP A 55 6.14 -7.54 -4.79
N GLY A 56 5.74 -7.85 -6.03
CA GLY A 56 5.45 -9.20 -6.45
C GLY A 56 6.69 -10.09 -6.55
N GLN A 57 7.89 -9.52 -6.69
CA GLN A 57 9.13 -10.30 -6.74
C GLN A 57 9.53 -10.80 -5.37
N SER A 58 9.47 -9.92 -4.36
CA SER A 58 9.74 -10.30 -2.98
C SER A 58 8.53 -10.89 -2.26
N GLY A 59 7.35 -10.87 -2.88
CA GLY A 59 6.10 -11.35 -2.30
C GLY A 59 5.70 -10.60 -1.03
N CYS A 60 5.93 -9.29 -0.97
CA CYS A 60 5.69 -8.47 0.22
C CYS A 60 4.84 -7.23 -0.05
N VAL A 61 4.08 -6.80 0.95
CA VAL A 61 3.40 -5.50 0.99
C VAL A 61 4.13 -4.58 1.97
N CYS A 62 4.53 -3.41 1.51
CA CYS A 62 5.19 -2.39 2.30
C CYS A 62 4.30 -1.16 2.46
N TYR A 63 4.16 -0.69 3.69
CA TYR A 63 3.42 0.50 4.06
C TYR A 63 4.41 1.58 4.50
N ARG A 64 4.37 2.73 3.84
CA ARG A 64 5.09 3.95 4.25
C ARG A 64 4.05 4.99 4.68
N PRO A 65 3.74 5.07 5.98
CA PRO A 65 2.97 6.19 6.51
C PRO A 65 3.68 7.51 6.23
N SER A 66 2.91 8.58 6.17
CA SER A 66 3.41 9.89 5.80
C SER A 66 4.29 10.54 6.89
N GLU A 67 3.83 10.50 8.14
CA GLU A 67 4.48 11.14 9.29
C GLU A 67 5.08 10.16 10.31
N HIS A 68 4.82 8.85 10.12
CA HIS A 68 5.41 7.84 10.99
C HIS A 68 6.91 7.66 10.69
N ARG A 69 7.72 7.39 11.71
CA ARG A 69 9.18 7.24 11.60
C ARG A 69 9.63 5.86 11.14
N ALA A 70 8.72 5.03 10.63
CA ALA A 70 9.01 3.67 10.20
C ALA A 70 8.14 3.25 9.03
N CYS A 71 8.64 2.31 8.24
CA CYS A 71 7.87 1.50 7.31
C CYS A 71 7.42 0.20 7.97
N PHE A 72 6.31 -0.35 7.48
CA PHE A 72 5.81 -1.65 7.93
C PHE A 72 5.78 -2.61 6.76
N LEU A 73 6.39 -3.77 6.92
CA LEU A 73 6.49 -4.80 5.90
C LEU A 73 5.73 -6.05 6.34
N ARG A 74 5.00 -6.67 5.43
CA ARG A 74 4.40 -7.99 5.66
C ARG A 74 4.49 -8.86 4.41
N PRO A 75 4.51 -10.19 4.55
CA PRO A 75 4.30 -11.09 3.43
C PRO A 75 2.93 -10.83 2.77
N MET A 76 2.87 -11.00 1.45
CA MET A 76 1.60 -11.03 0.72
C MET A 76 0.79 -12.26 1.11
N GLU A 77 -0.49 -12.06 1.35
CA GLU A 77 -1.52 -13.09 1.39
C GLU A 77 -2.06 -13.34 -0.03
N PRO A 78 -2.85 -14.40 -0.27
CA PRO A 78 -3.44 -14.67 -1.58
C PRO A 78 -4.20 -13.47 -2.15
N GLN A 79 -5.00 -12.79 -1.33
CA GLN A 79 -5.78 -11.62 -1.75
C GLN A 79 -4.91 -10.44 -2.19
N ASP A 80 -3.71 -10.28 -1.62
CA ASP A 80 -2.77 -9.23 -2.06
C ASP A 80 -2.18 -9.53 -3.43
N ARG A 81 -1.91 -10.82 -3.71
CA ARG A 81 -1.43 -11.26 -5.02
C ARG A 81 -2.49 -11.03 -6.08
N GLU A 82 -3.74 -11.41 -5.80
CA GLU A 82 -4.88 -11.13 -6.68
C GLU A 82 -5.05 -9.62 -6.92
N THR A 83 -4.91 -8.81 -5.87
CA THR A 83 -4.97 -7.34 -5.97
C THR A 83 -3.85 -6.80 -6.85
N LEU A 84 -2.62 -7.27 -6.68
CA LEU A 84 -1.48 -6.88 -7.52
C LEU A 84 -1.71 -7.27 -8.98
N GLU A 85 -2.17 -8.49 -9.24
CA GLU A 85 -2.51 -8.97 -10.59
C GLU A 85 -3.57 -8.08 -11.24
N LEU A 86 -4.63 -7.72 -10.50
CA LEU A 86 -5.65 -6.81 -10.99
C LEU A 86 -5.09 -5.42 -11.30
N LEU A 87 -4.20 -4.88 -10.47
CA LEU A 87 -3.56 -3.57 -10.71
C LEU A 87 -2.64 -3.62 -11.94
N VAL A 88 -1.87 -4.69 -12.10
CA VAL A 88 -0.98 -4.89 -13.24
C VAL A 88 -1.77 -5.08 -14.52
N ASN A 89 -2.81 -5.91 -14.53
CA ASN A 89 -3.65 -6.17 -15.70
C ASN A 89 -4.50 -4.95 -16.07
N SER A 90 -5.08 -4.26 -15.10
CA SER A 90 -5.88 -3.04 -15.35
C SER A 90 -5.04 -1.88 -15.86
N SER A 91 -3.74 -1.81 -15.54
CA SER A 91 -2.86 -0.81 -16.17
C SER A 91 -2.72 -1.01 -17.69
N GLN A 92 -2.84 -2.26 -18.17
CA GLN A 92 -2.78 -2.60 -19.59
C GLN A 92 -4.12 -2.33 -20.31
N ALA A 93 -5.24 -2.37 -19.58
CA ALA A 93 -6.57 -2.03 -20.07
C ALA A 93 -6.88 -0.53 -19.87
N ARG A 94 -7.14 0.23 -20.93
CA ARG A 94 -7.39 1.70 -20.86
C ARG A 94 -8.73 2.13 -20.20
N GLY A 95 -9.19 1.46 -19.15
CA GLY A 95 -10.48 1.75 -18.50
C GLY A 95 -10.32 2.26 -17.07
N SER A 96 -10.49 3.57 -16.85
CA SER A 96 -10.62 4.16 -15.53
C SER A 96 -11.98 3.81 -14.92
N HIS A 97 -12.04 2.78 -14.08
CA HIS A 97 -13.23 2.48 -13.29
C HIS A 97 -13.10 3.15 -11.92
N GLY A 98 -13.91 4.19 -11.72
CA GLY A 98 -14.14 4.80 -10.42
C GLY A 98 -15.00 3.88 -9.53
N PRO A 99 -15.16 4.25 -8.26
CA PRO A 99 -15.93 3.49 -7.30
C PRO A 99 -17.42 3.54 -7.71
N SER A 100 -18.04 2.38 -7.89
CA SER A 100 -19.48 2.24 -8.12
C SER A 100 -20.28 2.43 -6.82
N GLN A 101 -21.60 2.60 -6.91
CA GLN A 101 -22.50 2.62 -5.73
C GLN A 101 -22.36 1.35 -4.85
N ASP A 102 -21.83 0.25 -5.41
CA ASP A 102 -21.54 -1.01 -4.70
C ASP A 102 -20.16 -1.05 -4.02
N THR A 103 -19.56 0.10 -3.72
CA THR A 103 -18.22 0.11 -3.09
C THR A 103 -18.26 -0.48 -1.69
N ARG A 104 -17.55 -1.59 -1.48
CA ARG A 104 -17.46 -2.26 -0.19
C ARG A 104 -16.32 -1.67 0.64
N TYR A 105 -16.62 -1.34 1.90
CA TYR A 105 -15.63 -0.88 2.87
C TYR A 105 -15.31 -1.99 3.85
N VAL A 106 -14.02 -2.30 3.99
CA VAL A 106 -13.51 -3.28 4.97
C VAL A 106 -12.38 -2.67 5.78
N GLN A 107 -12.14 -3.23 6.96
CA GLN A 107 -11.06 -2.81 7.84
C GLN A 107 -10.10 -3.97 8.06
N GLU A 108 -8.81 -3.67 8.07
CA GLU A 108 -7.76 -4.62 8.39
C GLU A 108 -6.93 -4.09 9.55
N LEU A 109 -6.56 -4.97 10.49
CA LEU A 109 -5.75 -4.61 11.63
C LEU A 109 -4.38 -5.29 11.48
N LEU A 110 -3.33 -4.47 11.53
CA LEU A 110 -1.95 -4.89 11.47
C LEU A 110 -1.26 -4.63 12.81
N ALA A 111 -0.79 -5.71 13.43
CA ALA A 111 0.09 -5.65 14.60
C ALA A 111 1.54 -5.45 14.14
N VAL A 112 2.19 -4.39 14.62
CA VAL A 112 3.62 -4.15 14.37
C VAL A 112 4.45 -4.96 15.35
N LEU A 113 5.41 -5.72 14.82
CA LEU A 113 6.42 -6.47 15.56
C LEU A 113 7.62 -5.54 15.74
N GLY A 114 7.66 -4.83 16.86
CA GLY A 114 8.61 -3.74 17.12
C GLY A 114 9.94 -4.17 17.73
N ASP A 115 10.17 -5.48 17.89
CA ASP A 115 11.32 -6.03 18.60
C ASP A 115 12.61 -5.98 17.76
N ARG A 116 12.52 -6.09 16.43
CA ARG A 116 13.70 -6.07 15.54
C ARG A 116 13.41 -5.41 14.20
N GLU A 117 14.31 -4.53 13.77
CA GLU A 117 14.29 -3.97 12.42
C GLU A 117 14.57 -5.06 11.36
N VAL A 118 13.89 -4.96 10.23
CA VAL A 118 14.15 -5.79 9.05
C VAL A 118 15.48 -5.38 8.44
N ASP A 119 16.34 -6.36 8.18
CA ASP A 119 17.58 -6.15 7.44
C ASP A 119 17.27 -5.66 6.01
N PRO A 120 17.73 -4.46 5.61
CA PRO A 120 17.51 -3.93 4.27
C PRO A 120 18.02 -4.84 3.15
N ALA A 121 19.00 -5.71 3.40
CA ALA A 121 19.48 -6.67 2.40
C ALA A 121 18.44 -7.74 2.05
N GLN A 122 17.45 -7.98 2.92
CA GLN A 122 16.43 -9.00 2.76
C GLN A 122 15.17 -8.51 2.04
N VAL A 123 15.08 -7.21 1.72
CA VAL A 123 13.90 -6.62 1.07
C VAL A 123 14.19 -6.25 -0.38
N GLY A 124 13.15 -6.28 -1.21
CA GLY A 124 13.23 -5.93 -2.63
C GLY A 124 13.71 -4.50 -2.87
N GLU A 125 14.29 -4.24 -4.05
CA GLU A 125 14.79 -2.91 -4.44
C GLU A 125 13.71 -1.82 -4.32
N SER A 126 12.48 -2.14 -4.73
CA SER A 126 11.33 -1.23 -4.65
C SER A 126 11.01 -0.82 -3.21
N VAL A 127 11.06 -1.77 -2.28
CA VAL A 127 10.86 -1.53 -0.84
C VAL A 127 12.00 -0.69 -0.28
N ARG A 128 13.27 -1.04 -0.59
CA ARG A 128 14.44 -0.25 -0.15
C ARG A 128 14.34 1.20 -0.61
N HIS A 129 13.96 1.42 -1.86
CA HIS A 129 13.81 2.76 -2.41
C HIS A 129 12.67 3.53 -1.72
N LEU A 130 11.51 2.90 -1.53
CA LEU A 130 10.37 3.53 -0.85
C LEU A 130 10.69 3.92 0.60
N CYS A 131 11.45 3.10 1.30
CA CYS A 131 11.79 3.26 2.71
C CYS A 131 13.20 3.82 2.94
N THR A 132 13.75 4.53 1.96
CA THR A 132 15.10 5.10 2.05
C THR A 132 15.28 5.87 3.36
N LYS A 133 16.33 5.50 4.14
CA LYS A 133 16.67 6.08 5.46
C LYS A 133 15.57 5.97 6.52
N THR A 134 14.60 5.08 6.34
CA THR A 134 13.50 4.84 7.27
C THR A 134 13.59 3.39 7.77
N PRO A 135 13.60 3.14 9.08
CA PRO A 135 13.61 1.77 9.60
C PRO A 135 12.36 1.02 9.15
N ILE A 136 12.51 -0.27 8.93
CA ILE A 136 11.44 -1.16 8.47
C ILE A 136 11.17 -2.15 9.60
N TYR A 137 9.91 -2.31 10.01
CA TYR A 137 9.50 -3.33 10.97
C TYR A 137 8.53 -4.31 10.33
N TRP A 138 8.56 -5.55 10.80
CA TRP A 138 7.57 -6.53 10.39
C TRP A 138 6.20 -6.17 10.97
N ALA A 139 5.15 -6.44 10.20
CA ALA A 139 3.77 -6.36 10.64
C ALA A 139 3.04 -7.64 10.23
N ARG A 140 1.99 -7.98 10.98
CA ARG A 140 1.13 -9.12 10.67
C ARG A 140 -0.33 -8.76 10.85
N ARG A 141 -1.19 -9.39 10.05
CA ARG A 141 -2.65 -9.31 10.25
C ARG A 141 -2.99 -9.87 11.63
N ALA A 142 -3.95 -9.23 12.28
CA ALA A 142 -4.47 -9.68 13.55
C ALA A 142 -5.98 -9.42 13.63
N GLU A 143 -6.68 -10.20 14.44
CA GLU A 143 -8.12 -10.02 14.69
C GLU A 143 -8.42 -8.70 15.45
N GLY A 144 -7.38 -8.08 16.01
CA GLY A 144 -7.42 -6.75 16.58
C GLY A 144 -6.98 -6.70 18.04
N PRO A 145 -6.67 -5.50 18.55
CA PRO A 145 -6.32 -5.35 19.95
C PRO A 145 -7.57 -5.55 20.83
N ARG A 146 -7.40 -6.17 22.01
CA ARG A 146 -8.47 -6.27 23.03
C ARG A 146 -9.02 -4.88 23.46
N ARG A 147 -8.30 -3.80 23.16
CA ARG A 147 -8.69 -2.40 23.38
C ARG A 147 -8.32 -1.55 22.16
N GLN A 148 -9.28 -0.82 21.58
CA GLN A 148 -9.07 0.07 20.41
C GLN A 148 -8.03 1.18 20.65
N ARG A 149 -7.70 1.52 21.90
CA ARG A 149 -6.75 2.59 22.28
C ARG A 149 -5.31 2.38 21.81
N LEU A 150 -4.96 1.20 21.28
CA LEU A 150 -3.62 0.90 20.77
C LEU A 150 -3.46 1.20 19.27
N VAL A 151 -4.56 1.48 18.55
CA VAL A 151 -4.51 1.87 17.15
C VAL A 151 -4.03 3.31 17.05
N TYR A 152 -2.91 3.53 16.38
CA TYR A 152 -2.28 4.85 16.29
C TYR A 152 -2.31 5.43 14.87
N LEU A 153 -2.61 4.62 13.85
CA LEU A 153 -2.64 5.05 12.46
C LEU A 153 -3.60 4.16 11.67
N CYS A 154 -4.42 4.76 10.80
CA CYS A 154 -5.15 4.05 9.75
C CYS A 154 -4.88 4.72 8.39
N ILE A 155 -4.83 3.92 7.34
CA ILE A 155 -4.71 4.38 5.95
C ILE A 155 -5.85 3.80 5.12
N ASP A 156 -6.56 4.65 4.39
CA ASP A 156 -7.71 4.26 3.58
C ASP A 156 -7.31 4.12 2.11
N ILE A 157 -7.24 2.89 1.62
CA ILE A 157 -6.85 2.56 0.24
C ILE A 157 -8.08 2.09 -0.50
N CYS A 158 -8.29 2.53 -1.73
CA CYS A 158 -9.36 1.98 -2.55
C CYS A 158 -8.83 1.35 -3.84
N PHE A 159 -9.36 0.19 -4.20
CA PHE A 159 -8.88 -0.61 -5.33
C PHE A 159 -9.88 -0.55 -6.51
N PRO A 160 -9.41 -0.80 -7.74
CA PRO A 160 -10.29 -0.85 -8.93
C PRO A 160 -11.44 -1.87 -8.84
N SER A 161 -11.35 -2.83 -7.91
CA SER A 161 -12.39 -3.82 -7.60
C SER A 161 -13.60 -3.26 -6.84
N ASN A 162 -13.72 -1.93 -6.69
CA ASN A 162 -14.72 -1.26 -5.85
C ASN A 162 -14.65 -1.70 -4.38
N ILE A 163 -13.45 -2.00 -3.87
CA ILE A 163 -13.21 -2.29 -2.46
C ILE A 163 -12.32 -1.19 -1.89
N CYS A 164 -12.73 -0.59 -0.80
CA CYS A 164 -11.93 0.29 0.02
C CYS A 164 -11.55 -0.43 1.32
N VAL A 165 -10.27 -0.38 1.67
CA VAL A 165 -9.69 -1.02 2.84
C VAL A 165 -9.10 0.07 3.74
N SER A 166 -9.55 0.11 4.99
CA SER A 166 -8.91 0.89 6.05
C SER A 166 -7.91 -0.01 6.78
N VAL A 167 -6.62 0.17 6.51
CA VAL A 167 -5.55 -0.61 7.16
C VAL A 167 -5.08 0.15 8.40
N CYS A 168 -5.33 -0.42 9.57
CA CYS A 168 -5.07 0.19 10.86
C CYS A 168 -3.93 -0.51 11.60
N PHE A 169 -2.95 0.25 12.07
CA PHE A 169 -1.74 -0.24 12.73
C PHE A 169 -1.83 -0.06 14.24
N TYR A 170 -1.37 -1.06 14.98
CA TYR A 170 -1.19 -0.99 16.43
C TYR A 170 0.08 -1.72 16.87
N TYR A 171 0.71 -1.24 17.93
CA TYR A 171 1.83 -1.95 18.56
C TYR A 171 1.30 -2.98 19.54
N LEU A 172 1.91 -4.16 19.55
CA LEU A 172 1.72 -5.10 20.65
C LEU A 172 2.54 -4.61 21.84
N PRO A 173 1.98 -4.58 23.07
CA PRO A 173 2.80 -4.39 24.26
C PRO A 173 3.76 -5.58 24.39
N ASP A 174 5.00 -5.28 24.80
CA ASP A 174 6.02 -6.28 25.16
C ASP A 174 5.53 -7.22 26.28
#